data_AF-A0A1H6W3H5-F1
#
_entry.id   AF-A0A1H6W3H5-F1
#
_cell.length_a   1.000
_cell.length_b   1.000
_cell.length_c   1.000
_cell.angle_alpha   90.00
_cell.angle_beta   90.00
_cell.angle_gamma   90.00
#
_symmetry.space_group_name_H-M   'P 1'
#
loop_
_entity.id
_entity.type
_entity.pdbx_description
1 polymer ?
#
loop_
_entity_poly.entity_id
_entity_poly.type
_entity_poly.pdbx_seq_one_letter_code
_entity_poly.pdbx_strand_id
1 'polypeptide(L)'
;MGGLILCGHWHAKRQARRLAAKRDGMAPWAMIDGLVASGIAEPVAEFLWDAISPYYGEGDILPHPDDDLEKDASIDPEDIEDMIAEFFQLFSLPEATARSPETIPLPLSIASFARYLNSRHHQGQDKDALTDKRQRSPNPT
;
A
#
# COMPACT_ATOMS: atom_id res chain seq x y z
N MET A 1 24.65 -9.02 -1.07
CA MET A 1 24.28 -10.09 -0.11
C MET A 1 22.80 -9.89 0.19
N GLY A 2 21.99 -10.93 0.03
CA GLY A 2 20.53 -10.90 0.19
C GLY A 2 19.86 -11.37 -1.11
N GLY A 3 19.35 -12.59 -1.27
CA GLY A 3 19.08 -13.64 -0.30
C GLY A 3 17.65 -14.15 -0.54
N LEU A 4 17.50 -15.11 -1.46
CA LEU A 4 16.37 -16.02 -1.68
C LEU A 4 14.93 -15.51 -1.37
N ILE A 5 14.20 -15.09 -2.42
CA ILE A 5 12.73 -15.15 -2.47
C ILE A 5 12.38 -16.05 -3.66
N LEU A 6 12.27 -17.37 -3.48
CA LEU A 6 11.95 -18.25 -4.62
C LEU A 6 10.92 -19.37 -4.38
N CYS A 7 10.51 -19.64 -3.14
CA CYS A 7 9.60 -20.77 -2.88
C CYS A 7 8.12 -20.39 -2.76
N GLY A 8 7.76 -19.22 -2.21
CA GLY A 8 6.35 -18.76 -2.11
C GLY A 8 5.74 -18.34 -3.46
N HIS A 9 6.59 -17.88 -4.37
CA HIS A 9 6.23 -17.29 -5.67
C HIS A 9 5.39 -18.20 -6.58
N TRP A 10 5.56 -19.53 -6.48
CA TRP A 10 4.89 -20.48 -7.39
C TRP A 10 3.44 -20.80 -6.98
N HIS A 11 3.15 -20.84 -5.67
CA HIS A 11 1.81 -21.07 -5.14
C HIS A 11 0.93 -19.82 -5.29
N ALA A 12 1.48 -18.64 -4.97
CA ALA A 12 0.86 -17.33 -5.19
C ALA A 12 0.38 -17.17 -6.65
N LYS A 13 1.29 -17.43 -7.60
CA LYS A 13 1.01 -17.37 -9.05
C LYS A 13 -0.11 -18.30 -9.50
N ARG A 14 -0.32 -19.46 -8.85
CA ARG A 14 -1.38 -20.41 -9.23
C ARG A 14 -2.74 -20.01 -8.69
N GLN A 15 -2.80 -19.37 -7.52
CA GLN A 15 -4.03 -18.89 -6.90
C GLN A 15 -4.53 -17.63 -7.60
N ALA A 16 -3.63 -16.68 -7.87
CA ALA A 16 -3.95 -15.47 -8.62
C ALA A 16 -4.48 -15.80 -10.02
N ARG A 17 -3.95 -16.83 -10.70
CA ARG A 17 -4.49 -17.32 -12.00
C ARG A 17 -5.95 -17.79 -11.94
N ARG A 18 -6.38 -18.39 -10.82
CA ARG A 18 -7.77 -18.87 -10.67
C ARG A 18 -8.75 -17.71 -10.44
N LEU A 19 -8.29 -16.61 -9.87
CA LEU A 19 -9.09 -15.41 -9.63
C LEU A 19 -9.12 -14.49 -10.87
N ALA A 20 -7.98 -14.31 -11.54
CA ALA A 20 -7.89 -13.56 -12.80
C ALA A 20 -8.71 -14.19 -13.93
N ALA A 21 -8.78 -15.52 -14.00
CA ALA A 21 -9.61 -16.24 -14.99
C ALA A 21 -11.13 -15.98 -14.82
N LYS A 22 -11.57 -15.30 -13.75
CA LYS A 22 -12.97 -14.95 -13.50
C LYS A 22 -13.29 -13.47 -13.74
N ARG A 23 -12.31 -12.64 -14.14
CA ARG A 23 -12.47 -11.20 -14.29
C ARG A 23 -12.03 -10.75 -15.70
N ASP A 24 -12.77 -9.82 -16.29
CA ASP A 24 -12.31 -9.15 -17.51
C ASP A 24 -11.03 -8.35 -17.17
N GLY A 25 -9.95 -8.58 -17.92
CA GLY A 25 -8.64 -8.04 -17.62
C GLY A 25 -8.63 -6.50 -17.57
N MET A 26 -8.24 -5.94 -16.43
CA MET A 26 -8.04 -4.50 -16.23
C MET A 26 -6.57 -4.13 -16.46
N ALA A 27 -6.25 -3.27 -17.43
CA ALA A 27 -4.87 -2.84 -17.68
C ALA A 27 -4.18 -2.33 -16.39
N PRO A 28 -2.86 -2.54 -16.21
CA PRO A 28 -2.11 -2.09 -15.02
C PRO A 28 -2.44 -0.67 -14.54
N TRP A 29 -2.47 0.29 -15.48
CA TRP A 29 -2.77 1.70 -15.23
C TRP A 29 -4.20 1.95 -14.72
N ALA A 30 -5.16 1.08 -15.07
CA ALA A 30 -6.53 1.23 -14.63
C ALA A 30 -6.73 0.92 -13.14
N MET A 31 -5.77 0.24 -12.48
CA MET A 31 -5.77 0.13 -11.03
C MET A 31 -5.43 1.46 -10.36
N ILE A 32 -4.36 2.12 -10.79
CA ILE A 32 -3.94 3.43 -10.26
C ILE A 32 -5.07 4.44 -10.51
N ASP A 33 -5.57 4.54 -11.74
CA ASP A 33 -6.68 5.42 -12.10
C ASP A 33 -7.94 5.13 -11.27
N GLY A 34 -8.26 3.85 -11.07
CA GLY A 34 -9.40 3.42 -10.26
C GLY A 34 -9.28 3.81 -8.79
N LEU A 35 -8.09 3.66 -8.21
CA LEU A 35 -7.80 4.09 -6.84
C LEU A 35 -7.88 5.61 -6.70
N VAL A 36 -7.30 6.36 -7.64
CA VAL A 36 -7.36 7.84 -7.65
C VAL A 36 -8.80 8.32 -7.80
N ALA A 37 -9.58 7.73 -8.71
CA ALA A 37 -11.01 8.03 -8.86
C ALA A 37 -11.83 7.73 -7.59
N SER A 38 -11.35 6.82 -6.73
CA SER A 38 -11.97 6.50 -5.44
C SER A 38 -11.51 7.42 -4.28
N GLY A 39 -10.67 8.41 -4.54
CA GLY A 39 -10.19 9.39 -3.57
C GLY A 39 -8.88 9.01 -2.85
N ILE A 40 -8.13 8.06 -3.40
CA ILE A 40 -6.75 7.77 -2.95
C ILE A 40 -5.80 8.77 -3.60
N ALA A 41 -4.89 9.35 -2.81
CA ALA A 41 -3.88 10.25 -3.36
C ALA A 41 -3.00 9.51 -4.37
N GLU A 42 -2.69 10.15 -5.50
CA GLU A 42 -1.89 9.57 -6.58
C GLU A 42 -0.56 8.95 -6.11
N PRO A 43 0.26 9.61 -5.24
CA PRO A 43 1.50 8.99 -4.72
C PRO A 43 1.27 7.72 -3.91
N VAL A 44 0.10 7.58 -3.27
CA VAL A 44 -0.27 6.38 -2.50
C VAL A 44 -0.69 5.26 -3.43
N ALA A 45 -1.42 5.59 -4.50
CA ALA A 45 -1.84 4.63 -5.51
C ALA A 45 -0.64 4.08 -6.31
N GLU A 46 0.31 4.93 -6.66
CA GLU A 46 1.58 4.54 -7.32
C GLU A 46 2.41 3.62 -6.43
N PHE A 47 2.65 4.02 -5.17
CA PHE A 47 3.37 3.19 -4.20
C PHE A 47 2.72 1.80 -4.06
N LEU A 48 1.39 1.77 -3.90
CA LEU A 48 0.68 0.51 -3.72
C LEU A 48 0.84 -0.42 -4.93
N TRP A 49 0.75 0.14 -6.14
CA TRP A 49 0.98 -0.64 -7.37
C TRP A 49 2.39 -1.24 -7.40
N ASP A 50 3.41 -0.42 -7.15
CA ASP A 50 4.81 -0.86 -7.17
C ASP A 50 5.07 -1.96 -6.13
N ALA A 51 4.48 -1.83 -4.94
CA ALA A 51 4.63 -2.80 -3.86
C ALA A 51 4.00 -4.16 -4.16
N ILE A 52 2.80 -4.19 -4.76
CA ILE A 52 2.06 -5.45 -4.95
C ILE A 52 2.28 -6.11 -6.31
N SER A 53 2.65 -5.33 -7.35
CA SER A 53 2.78 -5.86 -8.71
C SER A 53 3.74 -7.08 -8.84
N PRO A 54 4.84 -7.20 -8.07
CA PRO A 54 5.69 -8.39 -8.12
C PRO A 54 4.97 -9.70 -7.77
N TYR A 55 3.90 -9.64 -6.97
CA TYR A 55 3.14 -10.82 -6.52
C TYR A 55 2.12 -11.32 -7.56
N TYR A 56 1.77 -10.48 -8.55
CA TYR A 56 0.83 -10.82 -9.61
C TYR A 56 1.53 -11.33 -10.90
N GLY A 57 2.84 -11.12 -11.01
CA GLY A 57 3.67 -11.62 -12.11
C GLY A 57 3.45 -10.91 -13.45
N GLU A 58 4.18 -11.35 -14.48
CA GLU A 58 4.14 -10.73 -15.81
C GLU A 58 2.89 -11.16 -16.60
N GLY A 59 1.87 -10.30 -16.68
CA GLY A 59 1.08 -10.11 -17.91
C GLY A 59 -0.39 -10.51 -17.92
N ASP A 60 -0.82 -11.55 -17.19
CA ASP A 60 -2.20 -12.09 -17.36
C ASP A 60 -3.08 -11.99 -16.12
N ILE A 61 -2.50 -11.64 -14.97
CA ILE A 61 -3.19 -11.58 -13.69
C ILE A 61 -3.04 -10.16 -13.20
N LEU A 62 -4.17 -9.48 -13.05
CA LEU A 62 -4.20 -8.08 -12.70
C LEU A 62 -4.84 -7.96 -11.32
N PRO A 63 -4.24 -7.18 -10.40
CA PRO A 63 -4.78 -6.98 -9.07
C PRO A 63 -6.17 -6.35 -9.14
N HIS A 64 -7.10 -6.86 -8.33
CA HIS A 64 -8.42 -6.28 -8.16
C HIS A 64 -8.55 -5.61 -6.78
N PRO A 65 -9.22 -4.46 -6.64
CA PRO A 65 -9.34 -3.76 -5.35
C PRO A 65 -9.88 -4.62 -4.19
N ASP A 66 -10.72 -5.61 -4.48
CA ASP A 66 -11.27 -6.55 -3.49
C ASP A 66 -10.37 -7.75 -3.17
N ASP A 67 -9.24 -7.92 -3.85
CA ASP A 67 -8.33 -9.04 -3.57
C ASP A 67 -7.71 -8.88 -2.19
N ASP A 68 -7.82 -9.93 -1.38
CA ASP A 68 -7.18 -10.04 -0.07
C ASP A 68 -5.67 -10.25 -0.24
N LEU A 69 -4.84 -9.39 0.36
CA LEU A 69 -3.39 -9.42 0.19
C LEU A 69 -2.79 -10.77 0.63
N GLU A 70 -3.29 -11.34 1.72
CA GLU A 70 -2.79 -12.63 2.22
C GLU A 70 -3.43 -13.80 1.47
N LYS A 71 -4.76 -13.78 1.29
CA LYS A 71 -5.46 -14.95 0.75
C LYS A 71 -5.39 -15.02 -0.76
N ASP A 72 -5.60 -13.91 -1.46
CA ASP A 72 -5.73 -13.88 -2.91
C ASP A 72 -4.38 -13.62 -3.60
N ALA A 73 -3.60 -12.67 -3.06
CA ALA A 73 -2.26 -12.36 -3.56
C ALA A 73 -1.16 -13.25 -2.95
N SER A 74 -1.45 -13.97 -1.85
CA SER A 74 -0.47 -14.81 -1.14
C SER A 74 0.78 -14.05 -0.72
N ILE A 75 0.60 -12.80 -0.29
CA ILE A 75 1.64 -11.98 0.31
C ILE A 75 1.75 -12.39 1.79
N ASP A 76 2.96 -12.68 2.24
CA ASP A 76 3.20 -13.05 3.63
C ASP A 76 2.98 -11.84 4.55
N PRO A 77 2.48 -12.01 5.79
CA PRO A 77 2.28 -10.87 6.70
C PRO A 77 3.53 -10.04 6.95
N GLU A 78 4.71 -10.66 6.96
CA GLU A 78 6.02 -9.98 7.10
C GLU A 78 6.27 -9.02 5.92
N ASP A 79 5.97 -9.44 4.68
CA ASP A 79 6.09 -8.58 3.51
C ASP A 79 5.13 -7.38 3.59
N ILE A 80 3.93 -7.57 4.13
CA ILE A 80 2.95 -6.49 4.33
C ILE A 80 3.47 -5.48 5.36
N GLU A 81 4.08 -5.95 6.44
CA GLU A 81 4.73 -5.09 7.44
C GLU A 81 5.88 -4.29 6.82
N ASP A 82 6.71 -4.93 6.00
CA ASP A 82 7.80 -4.30 5.27
C ASP A 82 7.30 -3.22 4.29
N MET A 83 6.20 -3.48 3.56
CA MET A 83 5.56 -2.46 2.70
C MET A 83 5.09 -1.24 3.50
N ILE A 84 4.55 -1.44 4.70
CA ILE A 84 4.12 -0.33 5.56
C ILE A 84 5.35 0.47 6.04
N ALA A 85 6.41 -0.22 6.45
CA ALA A 85 7.64 0.43 6.90
C ALA A 85 8.28 1.26 5.78
N GLU A 86 8.35 0.71 4.56
CA GLU A 86 8.86 1.43 3.38
C GLU A 86 8.01 2.67 3.06
N PHE A 87 6.67 2.55 3.10
CA PHE A 87 5.78 3.69 2.91
C PHE A 87 6.04 4.80 3.95
N PHE A 88 6.19 4.41 5.22
CA PHE A 88 6.43 5.39 6.29
C PHE A 88 7.76 6.10 6.10
N GLN A 89 8.80 5.35 5.71
CA GLN A 89 10.10 5.93 5.40
C GLN A 89 10.01 6.91 4.21
N LEU A 90 9.38 6.49 3.11
CA LEU A 90 9.28 7.27 1.88
C LEU A 90 8.54 8.61 2.09
N PHE A 91 7.47 8.59 2.89
CA PHE A 91 6.66 9.76 3.18
C PHE A 91 7.04 10.46 4.51
N SER A 92 8.19 10.11 5.10
CA SER A 92 8.69 10.69 6.37
C SER A 92 7.66 10.65 7.51
N LEU A 93 6.86 9.58 7.55
CA LEU A 93 5.85 9.35 8.57
C LEU A 93 6.48 8.72 9.82
N PRO A 94 5.95 9.01 11.01
CA PRO A 94 6.45 8.42 12.24
C PRO A 94 6.13 6.92 12.28
N GLU A 95 7.17 6.09 12.39
CA GLU A 95 7.03 4.65 12.63
C GLU A 95 6.20 4.36 13.89
N ALA A 96 5.51 3.21 13.85
CA ALA A 96 4.78 2.73 14.99
C ALA A 96 5.74 2.39 16.15
N THR A 97 5.31 2.70 17.36
CA THR A 97 6.10 2.42 18.57
C THR A 97 5.25 1.65 19.55
N ALA A 98 5.87 1.05 20.57
CA ALA A 98 5.13 0.40 21.66
C ALA A 98 4.10 1.33 22.34
N ARG A 99 4.29 2.66 22.26
CA ARG A 99 3.37 3.67 22.83
C ARG A 99 2.25 4.09 21.87
N SER A 100 2.38 3.78 20.59
CA SER A 100 1.40 4.05 19.54
C SER A 100 1.49 2.92 18.51
N PRO A 101 0.94 1.74 18.84
CA PRO A 101 1.02 0.59 17.94
C PRO A 101 0.24 0.85 16.66
N GLU A 102 0.73 0.29 15.56
CA GLU A 102 0.03 0.36 14.28
C GLU A 102 -1.20 -0.54 14.32
N THR A 103 -2.31 -0.11 13.71
CA THR A 103 -3.52 -0.93 13.59
C THR A 103 -3.87 -1.08 12.13
N ILE A 104 -3.45 -2.21 11.58
CA ILE A 104 -3.71 -2.59 10.19
C ILE A 104 -5.18 -3.05 10.09
N PRO A 105 -5.96 -2.55 9.12
CA PRO A 105 -7.37 -2.92 8.99
C PRO A 105 -7.54 -4.38 8.57
N LEU A 106 -8.57 -5.04 9.12
CA LEU A 106 -9.01 -6.37 8.69
C LEU A 106 -10.47 -6.32 8.20
N PRO A 107 -10.82 -6.93 7.05
CA PRO A 107 -9.96 -7.67 6.14
C PRO A 107 -9.03 -6.76 5.33
N LEU A 108 -7.86 -7.31 4.95
CA LEU A 108 -6.81 -6.58 4.25
C LEU A 108 -6.90 -6.77 2.74
N SER A 109 -8.02 -6.34 2.17
CA SER A 109 -8.15 -6.15 0.72
C SER A 109 -7.21 -5.05 0.24
N ILE A 110 -6.83 -5.08 -1.04
CA ILE A 110 -6.11 -3.98 -1.69
C ILE A 110 -6.77 -2.62 -1.41
N ALA A 111 -8.10 -2.52 -1.52
CA ALA A 111 -8.83 -1.26 -1.31
C ALA A 111 -8.79 -0.79 0.15
N SER A 112 -8.92 -1.69 1.12
CA SER A 112 -8.82 -1.33 2.54
C SER A 112 -7.39 -0.94 2.91
N PHE A 113 -6.39 -1.59 2.33
CA PHE A 113 -4.98 -1.23 2.50
C PHE A 113 -4.66 0.14 1.87
N ALA A 114 -5.14 0.41 0.66
CA ALA A 114 -5.00 1.72 0.01
C ALA A 114 -5.59 2.85 0.87
N ARG A 115 -6.81 2.66 1.41
CA ARG A 115 -7.46 3.63 2.30
C ARG A 115 -6.66 3.86 3.59
N TYR A 116 -6.09 2.79 4.14
CA TYR A 116 -5.24 2.87 5.32
C TYR A 116 -3.99 3.73 5.05
N LEU A 117 -3.21 3.42 4.00
CA LEU A 117 -2.03 4.21 3.63
C LEU A 117 -2.40 5.68 3.33
N ASN A 118 -3.51 5.91 2.63
CA ASN A 118 -4.02 7.25 2.32
C ASN A 118 -4.39 8.04 3.58
N SER A 119 -4.93 7.38 4.60
CA SER A 119 -5.23 8.03 5.88
C SER A 119 -3.96 8.45 6.63
N ARG A 120 -2.89 7.65 6.55
CA ARG A 120 -1.57 7.95 7.16
C ARG A 120 -0.86 9.08 6.42
N HIS A 121 -0.93 9.09 5.10
CA HIS A 121 -0.42 10.16 4.26
C HIS A 121 -1.02 11.52 4.64
N HIS A 122 -2.35 11.62 4.76
CA HIS A 122 -3.01 12.86 5.18
C HIS A 122 -2.64 13.28 6.61
N GLN A 123 -2.53 12.33 7.55
CA GLN A 123 -2.08 12.63 8.92
C GLN A 123 -0.66 13.18 8.98
N GLY A 124 0.23 12.79 8.06
CA GLY A 124 1.57 13.36 7.92
C GLY A 124 1.50 14.82 7.46
N GLN A 125 0.75 15.08 6.40
CA GLN A 125 0.63 16.43 5.82
C GLN A 125 0.04 17.46 6.79
N ASP A 126 -0.95 17.07 7.60
CA ASP A 126 -1.57 17.96 8.60
C ASP A 126 -0.57 18.36 9.71
N LYS A 127 0.35 17.48 10.08
CA LYS A 127 1.37 17.76 11.11
C LYS A 127 2.43 18.73 10.62
N ASP A 128 2.84 18.63 9.36
CA ASP A 128 3.79 19.56 8.76
C ASP A 128 3.19 20.96 8.67
N ALA A 129 1.93 21.07 8.26
CA ALA A 129 1.19 22.32 8.20
C ALA A 129 1.00 22.99 9.58
N LEU A 130 0.86 22.20 10.65
CA LEU A 130 0.77 22.73 12.03
C LEU A 130 2.13 23.17 12.57
N THR A 131 3.21 22.49 12.18
CA THR A 131 4.57 22.79 12.63
C THR A 131 5.10 24.08 11.98
N ASP A 132 4.80 24.31 10.71
CA ASP A 132 5.15 25.55 9.99
C ASP A 132 4.48 26.79 10.59
N LYS A 133 3.20 26.69 11.01
CA LYS A 133 2.47 27.81 11.64
C LYS A 133 3.04 28.24 12.99
N ARG A 134 3.68 27.34 13.76
CA ARG A 134 4.28 27.68 15.06
C ARG A 134 5.61 28.42 14.93
N GLN A 135 6.31 28.30 13.80
CA GLN A 135 7.59 28.97 13.58
C GLN A 135 7.44 30.40 13.04
N ARG A 136 6.22 30.82 12.67
CA ARG A 136 5.94 32.12 12.05
C ARG A 136 5.38 33.20 12.98
N SER A 137 5.41 33.02 14.30
CA SER A 137 5.10 34.13 15.22
C SER A 137 6.20 35.19 15.17
N PRO A 138 5.94 36.42 14.67
CA PRO A 138 6.91 37.50 14.78
C PRO A 138 7.05 37.88 16.26
N ASN A 139 8.29 37.97 16.72
CA ASN A 139 8.61 38.54 18.03
C ASN A 139 7.98 39.94 18.12
N PRO A 140 7.11 40.22 19.10
CA PRO A 140 6.70 41.59 19.35
C PRO A 140 7.93 42.37 19.82
N THR A 141 8.24 43.43 19.09
CA THR A 141 9.33 44.38 19.39
C THR A 141 8.91 45.32 20.52
#